data_AF-A0A3Q8BCJ8-F1
#
_entry.id   AF-A0A3Q8BCJ8-F1
#
_cell.length_a   1.000
_cell.length_b   1.000
_cell.length_c   1.000
_cell.angle_alpha   90.00
_cell.angle_beta   90.00
_cell.angle_gamma   90.00
#
_symmetry.space_group_name_H-M   'P 1'
#
loop_
_entity.id
_entity.type
_entity.pdbx_description
1 polymer ?
#
loop_
_entity_poly.entity_id
_entity_poly.type
_entity_poly.pdbx_seq_one_letter_code
_entity_poly.pdbx_strand_id
1 'polypeptide(L)'
;MSLRVLGSGTWPSAPKMFLLLTALQVLAIARYPASLQCVNINISPDEVCQKAYPRTITPGMVCAGVPQGGKDSCQGDSGGPLVCRGQLQGLVSWGMERCALPGYPGVYTNLCKYRSWIEETMRDK
;
A
#
# COMPACT_ATOMS: atom_id res chain seq x y z
N MET A 1 19.12 -14.13 -9.13
CA MET A 1 19.30 -13.53 -10.47
C MET A 1 18.99 -12.05 -10.34
N SER A 2 20.01 -11.22 -10.56
CA SER A 2 20.06 -9.79 -10.21
C SER A 2 19.43 -8.95 -11.32
N LEU A 3 18.72 -7.86 -10.97
CA LEU A 3 18.34 -6.82 -11.93
C LEU A 3 18.84 -5.45 -11.41
N ARG A 4 19.60 -4.74 -12.26
CA ARG A 4 20.23 -3.43 -12.05
C ARG A 4 19.47 -2.36 -12.83
N VAL A 5 19.45 -1.10 -12.35
CA VAL A 5 19.65 0.12 -13.17
C VAL A 5 20.33 1.20 -12.31
N LEU A 6 21.18 1.98 -12.97
CA LEU A 6 22.29 2.81 -12.47
C LEU A 6 21.87 4.12 -11.79
N GLY A 7 22.70 4.59 -10.85
CA GLY A 7 22.67 5.96 -10.35
C GLY A 7 24.10 6.44 -10.05
N SER A 8 24.71 7.13 -11.01
CA SER A 8 25.96 7.88 -10.87
C SER A 8 25.67 9.36 -10.65
N GLY A 9 26.34 9.99 -9.68
CA GLY A 9 26.63 11.44 -9.72
C GLY A 9 26.05 12.29 -8.57
N THR A 10 26.90 12.63 -7.62
CA THR A 10 26.80 13.75 -6.64
C THR A 10 26.88 15.12 -7.33
N TRP A 11 26.30 16.21 -6.79
CA TRP A 11 26.73 17.65 -6.90
C TRP A 11 25.79 18.57 -6.02
N PRO A 12 26.12 19.83 -5.68
CA PRO A 12 26.53 20.24 -4.32
C PRO A 12 25.63 21.28 -3.58
N SER A 13 25.99 21.54 -2.32
CA SER A 13 25.69 22.63 -1.35
C SER A 13 25.28 24.02 -1.89
N ALA A 14 24.23 24.73 -1.41
CA ALA A 14 24.04 25.52 -0.15
C ALA A 14 23.13 26.76 -0.48
N PRO A 15 22.63 27.65 0.44
CA PRO A 15 22.93 27.83 1.88
C PRO A 15 21.71 27.89 2.83
N LYS A 16 22.00 28.10 4.12
CA LYS A 16 21.19 27.91 5.34
C LYS A 16 20.52 29.21 5.85
N MET A 17 19.52 29.03 6.74
CA MET A 17 19.26 29.79 7.99
C MET A 17 18.21 30.93 7.97
N PHE A 18 17.09 30.73 8.69
CA PHE A 18 16.46 31.65 9.69
C PHE A 18 15.18 30.97 10.24
N LEU A 19 15.25 30.17 11.31
CA LEU A 19 15.10 30.52 12.73
C LEU A 19 13.65 30.85 13.17
N LEU A 20 13.00 29.81 13.71
CA LEU A 20 12.20 29.74 14.96
C LEU A 20 10.92 30.60 15.18
N LEU A 21 9.88 29.88 15.62
CA LEU A 21 8.88 30.24 16.66
C LEU A 21 7.63 31.07 16.26
N THR A 22 6.66 30.41 15.62
CA THR A 22 5.27 30.53 16.06
C THR A 22 4.69 29.13 16.29
N ALA A 23 4.47 28.80 17.55
CA ALA A 23 3.77 27.61 17.97
C ALA A 23 2.34 27.62 17.42
N LEU A 24 2.04 26.72 16.48
CA LEU A 24 0.76 26.03 16.27
C LEU A 24 1.02 25.05 15.12
N GLN A 25 1.43 23.83 15.47
CA GLN A 25 1.76 22.71 14.58
C GLN A 25 0.48 22.14 13.93
N VAL A 26 -0.29 22.99 13.27
CA VAL A 26 -1.38 22.59 12.40
C VAL A 26 -0.72 22.00 11.15
N LEU A 27 -1.03 20.73 10.92
CA LEU A 27 -0.69 19.91 9.76
C LEU A 27 0.76 19.42 9.77
N ALA A 28 0.98 18.25 10.36
CA ALA A 28 1.90 17.30 9.76
C ALA A 28 1.52 17.20 8.27
N ILE A 29 2.27 17.87 7.40
CA ILE A 29 2.06 17.79 5.97
C ILE A 29 2.34 16.32 5.63
N ALA A 30 1.28 15.55 5.36
CA ALA A 30 1.41 14.23 4.78
C ALA A 30 2.21 14.40 3.48
N ARG A 31 3.43 13.85 3.46
CA ARG A 31 4.33 13.97 2.33
C ARG A 31 4.01 12.87 1.33
N TYR A 32 3.29 13.25 0.28
CA TYR A 32 3.05 12.38 -0.85
C TYR A 32 4.22 12.49 -1.85
N PRO A 33 4.72 11.36 -2.38
CA PRO A 33 5.76 11.39 -3.39
C PRO A 33 5.22 11.98 -4.70
N ALA A 34 6.04 12.77 -5.40
CA ALA A 34 5.67 13.32 -6.71
C ALA A 34 5.61 12.26 -7.82
N SER A 35 6.27 11.11 -7.61
CA SER A 35 6.30 9.98 -8.54
C SER A 35 5.58 8.79 -7.95
N LEU A 36 4.90 8.01 -8.81
CA LEU A 36 4.26 6.76 -8.42
C LEU A 36 5.29 5.79 -7.82
N GLN A 37 4.93 5.15 -6.70
CA GLN A 37 5.78 4.18 -6.02
C GLN A 37 5.31 2.76 -6.33
N CYS A 38 6.26 1.83 -6.35
CA CYS A 38 6.00 0.41 -6.54
C CYS A 38 6.71 -0.40 -5.46
N VAL A 39 6.04 -1.44 -4.97
CA VAL A 39 6.62 -2.33 -3.97
C VAL A 39 6.19 -3.78 -4.21
N ASN A 40 7.12 -4.71 -3.99
CA ASN A 40 6.83 -6.13 -4.03
C ASN A 40 6.46 -6.64 -2.64
N ILE A 41 5.28 -7.25 -2.55
CA ILE A 41 4.71 -7.89 -1.37
C ILE A 41 4.13 -9.25 -1.75
N ASN A 42 3.83 -10.09 -0.76
CA ASN A 42 3.29 -11.43 -0.97
C ASN A 42 1.86 -11.52 -0.44
N ILE A 43 1.04 -12.37 -1.06
CA ILE A 43 -0.25 -12.77 -0.48
C ILE A 43 0.04 -13.46 0.85
N SER A 44 -0.62 -12.98 1.90
CA SER A 44 -0.52 -13.54 3.25
C SER A 44 -1.59 -14.63 3.42
N PRO A 45 -1.26 -15.74 4.11
CA PRO A 45 -2.26 -16.75 4.45
C PRO A 45 -3.41 -16.17 5.29
N ASP A 46 -4.61 -16.72 5.11
CA ASP A 46 -5.81 -16.25 5.81
C ASP A 46 -5.66 -16.32 7.33
N GLU A 47 -4.94 -17.32 7.86
CA GLU A 47 -4.69 -17.47 9.30
C GLU A 47 -3.85 -16.31 9.85
N VAL A 48 -2.86 -15.85 9.07
CA VAL A 48 -2.04 -14.69 9.43
C VAL A 48 -2.91 -13.44 9.46
N CYS A 49 -3.78 -13.27 8.46
CA CYS A 49 -4.61 -12.08 8.39
C CYS A 49 -5.71 -12.06 9.47
N GLN A 50 -6.34 -13.20 9.74
CA GLN A 50 -7.31 -13.32 10.83
C GLN A 50 -6.68 -13.13 12.20
N LYS A 51 -5.42 -13.55 12.39
CA LYS A 51 -4.66 -13.28 13.60
C LYS A 51 -4.35 -11.79 13.77
N ALA A 52 -3.99 -11.11 12.68
CA ALA A 52 -3.72 -9.67 12.69
C ALA A 52 -5.01 -8.84 12.91
N TYR A 53 -6.13 -9.27 12.32
CA TYR A 53 -7.41 -8.57 12.38
C TYR A 53 -8.58 -9.50 12.77
N PRO A 54 -8.68 -9.87 14.07
CA PRO A 54 -9.68 -10.82 14.53
C PRO A 54 -11.10 -10.38 14.21
N ARG A 55 -11.91 -11.31 13.66
CA ARG A 55 -13.35 -11.14 13.33
C ARG A 55 -13.67 -10.01 12.34
N THR A 56 -12.67 -9.43 11.69
CA THR A 56 -12.86 -8.31 10.75
C THR A 56 -12.66 -8.74 9.29
N ILE A 57 -11.84 -9.77 9.07
CA ILE A 57 -11.58 -10.31 7.72
C ILE A 57 -12.80 -11.10 7.22
N THR A 58 -13.27 -10.77 6.02
CA THR A 58 -14.39 -11.43 5.36
C THR A 58 -13.93 -12.20 4.12
N PRO A 59 -14.75 -13.10 3.54
CA PRO A 59 -14.39 -13.83 2.32
C PRO A 59 -14.16 -12.93 1.09
N GLY A 60 -14.63 -11.68 1.12
CA GLY A 60 -14.42 -10.68 0.07
C GLY A 60 -13.09 -9.92 0.19
N MET A 61 -12.23 -10.30 1.13
CA MET A 61 -10.95 -9.67 1.40
C MET A 61 -9.79 -10.63 1.12
N VAL A 62 -8.63 -10.08 0.82
CA VAL A 62 -7.35 -10.77 0.70
C VAL A 62 -6.27 -9.90 1.30
N CYS A 63 -5.30 -10.50 1.98
CA CYS A 63 -4.26 -9.75 2.67
C CYS A 63 -2.91 -9.91 1.97
N ALA A 64 -2.13 -8.85 1.91
CA ALA A 64 -0.82 -8.87 1.29
C ALA A 64 0.17 -7.97 2.05
N GLY A 65 1.41 -8.42 2.12
CA GLY A 65 2.46 -7.72 2.85
C GLY A 65 3.74 -8.52 2.91
N VAL A 66 4.66 -8.08 3.78
CA VAL A 66 5.84 -8.85 4.17
C VAL A 66 5.83 -9.04 5.69
N PRO A 67 6.14 -10.24 6.21
CA PRO A 67 6.02 -10.52 7.64
C PRO A 67 6.77 -9.54 8.55
N GLN A 68 7.94 -9.09 8.11
CA GLN A 68 8.81 -8.15 8.80
C GLN A 68 8.36 -6.68 8.74
N GLY A 69 7.27 -6.36 8.02
CA GLY A 69 6.84 -4.98 7.77
C GLY A 69 7.80 -4.20 6.85
N GLY A 70 7.67 -2.87 6.86
CA GLY A 70 8.47 -1.95 6.04
C GLY A 70 8.02 -1.82 4.57
N LYS A 71 7.06 -2.63 4.11
CA LYS A 71 6.46 -2.55 2.77
C LYS A 71 4.96 -2.75 2.86
N ASP A 72 4.21 -1.75 2.43
CA ASP A 72 2.75 -1.74 2.48
C ASP A 72 2.19 -0.64 1.57
N SER A 73 0.92 -0.74 1.24
CA SER A 73 0.12 0.40 0.80
C SER A 73 -0.15 1.34 1.98
N CYS A 74 -0.44 2.61 1.71
CA CYS A 74 -0.72 3.58 2.76
C CYS A 74 -1.85 4.54 2.37
N GLN A 75 -2.03 5.58 3.18
CA GLN A 75 -3.03 6.63 2.92
C GLN A 75 -2.83 7.21 1.52
N GLY A 76 -3.91 7.30 0.75
CA GLY A 76 -3.88 7.77 -0.64
C GLY A 76 -3.76 6.67 -1.70
N ASP A 77 -3.38 5.43 -1.31
CA ASP A 77 -3.27 4.31 -2.25
C ASP A 77 -4.59 3.54 -2.44
N SER A 78 -5.64 3.83 -1.65
CA SER A 78 -6.94 3.14 -1.70
C SER A 78 -7.54 3.11 -3.11
N GLY A 79 -8.03 1.94 -3.53
CA GLY A 79 -8.48 1.67 -4.90
C GLY A 79 -7.34 1.32 -5.87
N GLY A 80 -6.08 1.50 -5.48
CA GLY A 80 -4.91 1.13 -6.26
C GLY A 80 -4.77 -0.39 -6.45
N PRO A 81 -4.06 -0.83 -7.50
CA PRO A 81 -4.08 -2.24 -7.90
C PRO A 81 -3.09 -3.11 -7.11
N LEU A 82 -3.58 -4.27 -6.63
CA LEU A 82 -2.74 -5.40 -6.25
C LEU A 82 -2.62 -6.34 -7.46
N VAL A 83 -1.43 -6.40 -8.04
CA VAL A 83 -1.16 -7.20 -9.25
C VAL A 83 -0.31 -8.42 -8.91
N CYS A 84 -0.79 -9.61 -9.27
CA CYS A 84 0.00 -10.84 -9.17
C CYS A 84 0.17 -11.45 -10.56
N ARG A 85 1.42 -11.67 -10.98
CA ARG A 85 1.76 -12.28 -12.29
C ARG A 85 1.08 -11.57 -13.48
N GLY A 86 1.01 -10.23 -13.44
CA GLY A 86 0.39 -9.41 -14.48
C GLY A 86 -1.14 -9.38 -14.46
N GLN A 87 -1.79 -10.02 -13.48
CA GLN A 87 -3.25 -10.00 -13.33
C GLN A 87 -3.66 -9.19 -12.11
N LEU A 88 -4.72 -8.40 -12.25
CA LEU A 88 -5.33 -7.66 -11.14
C LEU A 88 -6.06 -8.63 -10.20
N GLN A 89 -5.56 -8.77 -8.97
CA GLN A 89 -6.10 -9.68 -7.96
C GLN A 89 -6.91 -8.96 -6.89
N GLY A 90 -6.55 -7.71 -6.61
CA GLY A 90 -7.25 -6.94 -5.59
C GLY A 90 -7.07 -5.44 -5.73
N LEU A 91 -7.78 -4.72 -4.86
CA LEU A 91 -7.71 -3.27 -4.74
C LEU A 91 -7.31 -2.92 -3.32
N VAL A 92 -6.40 -1.97 -3.13
CA VAL A 92 -6.03 -1.45 -1.81
C VAL A 92 -7.31 -1.00 -1.11
N SER A 93 -7.57 -1.49 0.10
CA SER A 93 -8.79 -1.19 0.82
C SER A 93 -8.48 -0.50 2.15
N TRP A 94 -7.87 -1.22 3.10
CA TRP A 94 -7.60 -0.70 4.43
C TRP A 94 -6.45 -1.46 5.11
N GLY A 95 -6.06 -1.01 6.29
CA GLY A 95 -5.06 -1.64 7.13
C GLY A 95 -4.99 -0.94 8.48
N MET A 96 -3.91 -1.16 9.22
CA MET A 96 -3.63 -0.40 10.44
C MET A 96 -3.45 1.10 10.15
N GLU A 97 -3.74 1.95 11.14
CA GLU A 97 -3.55 3.41 11.01
C GLU A 97 -2.10 3.79 10.64
N ARG A 98 -1.13 3.04 11.16
CA ARG A 98 0.27 3.11 10.74
C ARG A 98 0.54 2.01 9.72
N CYS A 99 1.01 2.42 8.56
CA CYS A 99 1.31 1.53 7.45
C CYS A 99 2.60 0.73 7.71
N ALA A 100 2.72 -0.44 7.07
CA ALA A 100 3.94 -1.24 7.05
C ALA A 100 4.40 -1.76 8.42
N LEU A 101 3.47 -1.97 9.35
CA LEU A 101 3.76 -2.59 10.64
C LEU A 101 4.09 -4.09 10.50
N PRO A 102 5.11 -4.61 11.22
CA PRO A 102 5.39 -6.03 11.24
C PRO A 102 4.20 -6.84 11.75
N GLY A 103 3.87 -7.95 11.08
CA GLY A 103 2.75 -8.81 11.45
C GLY A 103 1.35 -8.30 11.09
N TYR A 104 1.22 -7.08 10.54
CA TYR A 104 -0.05 -6.49 10.11
C TYR A 104 0.00 -6.25 8.59
N PRO A 105 -0.40 -7.23 7.77
CA PRO A 105 -0.46 -7.04 6.31
C PRO A 105 -1.57 -6.05 5.93
N GLY A 106 -1.42 -5.38 4.79
CA GLY A 106 -2.50 -4.58 4.21
C GLY A 106 -3.67 -5.47 3.77
N VAL A 107 -4.89 -4.93 3.84
CA VAL A 107 -6.13 -5.62 3.45
C VAL A 107 -6.64 -5.04 2.13
N TYR A 108 -6.89 -5.94 1.19
CA TYR A 108 -7.29 -5.64 -0.17
C TYR A 108 -8.65 -6.28 -0.47
N THR A 109 -9.43 -5.68 -1.35
CA THR A 109 -10.64 -6.32 -1.89
C THR A 109 -10.23 -7.52 -2.74
N ASN A 110 -10.84 -8.68 -2.52
CA ASN A 110 -10.60 -9.90 -3.29
C ASN A 110 -11.44 -9.90 -4.57
N LEU A 111 -10.87 -9.46 -5.70
CA LEU A 111 -11.62 -9.31 -6.95
C LEU A 111 -12.12 -10.62 -7.54
N CYS A 112 -11.50 -11.76 -7.20
CA CYS A 112 -12.01 -13.06 -7.62
C CYS A 112 -13.46 -13.29 -7.16
N LYS A 113 -13.88 -12.69 -6.04
CA LYS A 113 -15.26 -12.80 -5.54
C LYS A 113 -16.26 -11.90 -6.25
N TYR A 114 -15.79 -10.84 -6.93
CA TYR A 114 -16.63 -9.81 -7.53
C TYR A 114 -16.67 -9.86 -9.05
N ARG A 115 -15.95 -10.80 -9.67
CA ARG A 115 -15.86 -10.94 -11.13
C ARG A 115 -17.21 -10.94 -11.83
N SER A 116 -18.16 -11.76 -11.38
CA SER A 116 -19.48 -11.87 -12.02
C SER A 116 -20.23 -10.55 -12.00
N TRP A 117 -20.22 -9.84 -10.87
CA TRP A 117 -20.84 -8.54 -10.72
C TRP A 117 -20.20 -7.49 -11.63
N ILE A 118 -18.86 -7.49 -11.75
CA ILE A 118 -18.14 -6.58 -12.66
C ILE A 118 -18.56 -6.85 -14.11
N GLU A 119 -18.54 -8.12 -14.53
CA GLU A 119 -18.89 -8.52 -15.90
C GLU A 119 -20.36 -8.24 -16.24
N GLU A 120 -21.28 -8.38 -15.29
CA GLU A 120 -22.68 -8.00 -15.44
C GLU A 120 -22.84 -6.48 -15.57
N THR A 121 -22.26 -5.72 -14.65
CA THR A 121 -22.31 -4.24 -14.66
C THR A 121 -21.72 -3.65 -15.94
N MET A 122 -20.65 -4.24 -16.47
CA MET A 122 -20.04 -3.77 -17.72
C MET A 122 -20.89 -4.06 -18.97
N ARG A 123 -21.76 -5.08 -18.90
CA ARG A 123 -22.64 -5.49 -20.01
C ARG A 123 -23.98 -4.74 -20.01
N ASP A 124 -24.42 -4.24 -18.85
CA ASP A 124 -25.66 -3.47 -18.70
C ASP A 124 -25.48 -2.04 -19.25
N LYS A 125 -25.36 -1.95 -20.58
CA LYS A 125 -25.17 -0.73 -21.36
C LYS A 125 -26.22 -0.55 -22.43
#